data_AF-A0A7C5I8K0-F1
#
_entry.id   AF-A0A7C5I8K0-F1
#
_cell.length_a   1.000
_cell.length_b   1.000
_cell.length_c   1.000
_cell.angle_alpha   90.00
_cell.angle_beta   90.00
_cell.angle_gamma   90.00
#
_symmetry.space_group_name_H-M   'P 1'
#
loop_
_entity.id
_entity.type
_entity.pdbx_description
1 polymer ?
#
loop_
_entity_poly.entity_id
_entity_poly.type
_entity_poly.pdbx_seq_one_letter_code
_entity_poly.pdbx_strand_id
1 'polypeptide(L)'
;MSETTTTTTHSPFLQHHYAEMEQQVDAGKIGMWLFLVTEILLFGGLFVGFAIMSGQHHDAFRLAHEHLSRPLGALNTVILLVSSFTMVMAVHSARHSRQKALVRCLAATIALAGAFLVVKYFEYSHKFHDGLLPGRFY
;
A
#
# COMPACT_ATOMS: atom_id res chain seq x y z
N MET A 1 -28.74 -20.22 -47.69
CA MET A 1 -28.91 -19.71 -46.32
C MET A 1 -27.51 -19.55 -45.77
N SER A 2 -26.87 -18.41 -46.06
CA SER A 2 -25.46 -18.19 -45.75
C SER A 2 -25.33 -17.85 -44.28
N GLU A 3 -24.71 -18.73 -43.50
CA GLU A 3 -24.27 -18.44 -42.14
C GLU A 3 -23.36 -17.20 -42.18
N THR A 4 -23.81 -16.11 -41.58
CA THR A 4 -22.98 -14.94 -41.31
C THR A 4 -21.93 -15.37 -40.29
N THR A 5 -20.75 -15.79 -40.75
CA THR A 5 -19.60 -16.07 -39.89
C THR A 5 -19.19 -14.76 -39.22
N THR A 6 -19.67 -14.52 -38.01
CA THR A 6 -19.19 -13.45 -37.13
C THR A 6 -17.74 -13.76 -36.79
N THR A 7 -16.80 -13.15 -37.51
CA THR A 7 -15.37 -13.15 -37.13
C THR A 7 -15.23 -12.46 -35.77
N THR A 8 -15.29 -13.25 -34.70
CA THR A 8 -15.03 -12.82 -33.32
C THR A 8 -13.57 -12.34 -33.28
N THR A 9 -13.38 -11.03 -33.34
CA THR A 9 -12.05 -10.43 -33.29
C THR A 9 -11.55 -10.55 -31.87
N HIS A 10 -10.89 -11.67 -31.55
CA HIS A 10 -10.30 -11.88 -30.23
C HIS A 10 -9.23 -10.80 -29.98
N SER A 11 -9.48 -9.91 -29.02
CA SER A 11 -8.46 -8.97 -28.57
C SER A 11 -7.28 -9.74 -28.00
N PRO A 12 -6.02 -9.43 -28.37
CA PRO A 12 -4.84 -10.11 -27.81
C PRO A 12 -4.69 -9.93 -26.29
N PHE A 13 -5.44 -9.00 -25.69
CA PHE A 13 -5.43 -8.72 -24.25
C PHE A 13 -6.51 -9.48 -23.44
N LEU A 14 -7.45 -10.15 -24.13
CA LEU A 14 -8.50 -10.94 -23.49
C LEU A 14 -7.94 -12.32 -23.13
N GLN A 15 -7.98 -12.68 -21.85
CA GLN A 15 -7.57 -14.02 -21.41
C GLN A 15 -8.63 -15.05 -21.81
N HIS A 16 -8.17 -16.23 -22.24
CA HIS A 16 -9.02 -17.31 -22.77
C HIS A 16 -10.09 -17.86 -21.80
N HIS A 17 -9.96 -17.60 -20.50
CA HIS A 17 -10.96 -18.00 -19.48
C HIS A 17 -12.10 -16.99 -19.30
N TYR A 18 -12.02 -15.81 -19.93
CA TYR A 18 -13.09 -14.81 -19.91
C TYR A 18 -13.81 -14.78 -21.25
N ALA A 19 -15.14 -14.63 -21.20
CA ALA A 19 -15.93 -14.46 -22.41
C ALA A 19 -15.74 -13.05 -23.00
N GLU A 20 -15.63 -12.04 -22.13
CA GLU A 20 -15.60 -10.63 -22.51
C GLU A 20 -14.55 -9.82 -21.72
N MET A 21 -14.05 -8.72 -22.31
CA MET A 21 -13.08 -7.83 -21.66
C MET A 21 -13.63 -7.17 -20.39
N GLU A 22 -14.92 -6.84 -20.37
CA GLU A 22 -15.58 -6.25 -19.21
C GLU A 22 -15.58 -7.22 -18.01
N GLN A 23 -15.90 -8.49 -18.28
CA GLN A 23 -15.85 -9.55 -17.27
C GLN A 23 -14.44 -9.72 -16.66
N GLN A 24 -13.39 -9.65 -17.49
CA GLN A 24 -12.00 -9.70 -17.04
C GLN A 24 -11.66 -8.54 -16.09
N VAL A 25 -12.09 -7.32 -16.43
CA VAL A 25 -11.84 -6.12 -15.61
C VAL A 25 -12.59 -6.22 -14.28
N ASP A 26 -13.85 -6.65 -14.29
CA ASP A 26 -14.65 -6.78 -13.07
C ASP A 26 -14.15 -7.89 -12.15
N ALA A 27 -13.74 -9.04 -12.70
CA ALA A 27 -13.07 -10.09 -11.93
C ALA A 27 -11.79 -9.55 -11.26
N GLY A 28 -10.99 -8.75 -11.97
CA GLY A 28 -9.81 -8.10 -11.41
C GLY A 28 -10.11 -7.14 -10.25
N LYS A 29 -11.19 -6.34 -10.37
CA LYS A 29 -11.64 -5.45 -9.27
C LYS A 29 -12.05 -6.24 -8.03
N ILE A 30 -12.82 -7.32 -8.20
CA ILE A 30 -13.23 -8.18 -7.08
C ILE A 30 -12.02 -8.84 -6.43
N GLY A 31 -11.06 -9.31 -7.22
CA GLY A 31 -9.79 -9.84 -6.70
C GLY A 31 -9.03 -8.82 -5.85
N MET A 32 -8.95 -7.57 -6.30
CA MET A 32 -8.33 -6.48 -5.53
C MET A 32 -9.09 -6.19 -4.23
N TRP A 33 -10.44 -6.19 -4.24
CA TRP A 33 -11.24 -6.01 -3.02
C TRP A 33 -11.01 -7.13 -2.00
N LEU A 34 -11.00 -8.38 -2.45
CA LEU A 34 -10.72 -9.53 -1.57
C LEU A 34 -9.32 -9.42 -0.94
N PHE A 35 -8.32 -9.06 -1.74
CA PHE A 35 -6.96 -8.82 -1.24
C PHE A 35 -6.91 -7.68 -0.19
N LEU A 36 -7.61 -6.57 -0.42
CA LEU A 36 -7.68 -5.49 0.56
C LEU A 36 -8.34 -5.94 1.87
N VAL A 37 -9.40 -6.76 1.81
CA VAL A 37 -10.05 -7.32 3.00
C VAL A 37 -9.08 -8.20 3.79
N THR A 38 -8.26 -9.01 3.12
CA THR A 38 -7.27 -9.85 3.83
C THR A 38 -6.21 -9.01 4.54
N GLU A 39 -5.76 -7.90 3.94
CA GLU A 39 -4.83 -6.97 4.60
C GLU A 39 -5.49 -6.28 5.81
N ILE A 40 -6.76 -5.87 5.70
CA ILE A 40 -7.52 -5.32 6.84
C ILE A 40 -7.60 -6.33 7.99
N LEU A 41 -7.85 -7.61 7.70
CA LEU A 41 -7.89 -8.66 8.72
C LEU A 41 -6.51 -8.90 9.35
N LEU A 42 -5.44 -8.87 8.55
CA LEU A 42 -4.06 -8.99 9.03
C LEU A 42 -3.70 -7.88 10.02
N PHE A 43 -3.94 -6.61 9.63
CA PHE A 43 -3.70 -5.48 10.53
C PHE A 43 -4.68 -5.44 11.71
N GLY A 44 -5.92 -5.90 11.53
CA GLY A 44 -6.89 -6.05 12.60
C GLY A 44 -6.39 -6.98 13.72
N GLY A 45 -5.82 -8.14 13.35
CA GLY A 45 -5.17 -9.04 14.30
C GLY A 45 -3.99 -8.38 15.03
N LEU A 46 -3.17 -7.61 14.30
CA LEU A 46 -2.05 -6.85 14.90
C LEU A 46 -2.54 -5.82 15.92
N PHE A 47 -3.62 -5.09 15.63
CA PHE A 47 -4.20 -4.11 16.56
C PHE A 47 -4.83 -4.76 17.80
N VAL A 48 -5.50 -5.91 17.66
CA VAL A 48 -6.01 -6.68 18.81
C VAL A 48 -4.85 -7.13 19.70
N GLY A 49 -3.78 -7.67 19.11
CA GLY A 49 -2.57 -8.04 19.85
C GLY A 49 -1.95 -6.84 20.59
N PHE A 50 -1.84 -5.70 19.90
CA PHE A 50 -1.40 -4.43 20.50
C PHE A 50 -2.27 -3.99 21.68
N ALA A 51 -3.61 -4.05 21.53
CA ALA A 51 -4.54 -3.63 22.58
C ALA A 51 -4.46 -4.52 23.83
N ILE A 52 -4.38 -5.84 23.66
CA ILE A 52 -4.20 -6.79 24.77
C ILE A 52 -2.88 -6.52 25.49
N MET A 53 -1.78 -6.38 24.74
CA MET A 53 -0.45 -6.13 25.33
C MET A 53 -0.38 -4.79 26.05
N SER A 54 -0.97 -3.75 25.45
CA SER A 54 -1.05 -2.42 26.06
C SER A 54 -1.85 -2.44 27.36
N GLY A 55 -2.93 -3.23 27.43
CA GLY A 55 -3.76 -3.37 28.64
C GLY A 55 -3.08 -4.12 29.79
N GLN A 56 -2.18 -5.07 29.45
CA GLN A 56 -1.44 -5.86 30.44
C GLN A 56 -0.16 -5.16 30.93
N HIS A 57 0.47 -4.32 30.11
CA HIS A 57 1.78 -3.71 30.40
C HIS A 57 1.75 -2.18 30.27
N HIS A 58 0.82 -1.51 30.95
CA HIS A 58 0.61 -0.06 30.85
C HIS A 58 1.89 0.77 31.03
N ASP A 59 2.72 0.47 32.03
CA ASP A 59 3.93 1.25 32.32
C ASP A 59 4.99 1.12 31.22
N ALA A 60 5.18 -0.09 30.68
CA ALA A 60 6.10 -0.32 29.56
C ALA A 60 5.65 0.40 28.29
N PHE A 61 4.33 0.41 28.01
CA PHE A 61 3.77 1.11 26.86
C PHE A 61 3.82 2.63 27.01
N ARG A 62 3.71 3.15 28.23
CA ARG A 62 3.90 4.58 28.52
C ARG A 62 5.34 5.01 28.25
N LEU A 63 6.32 4.26 28.74
CA LEU A 63 7.73 4.54 28.48
C LEU A 63 8.05 4.46 26.97
N ALA A 64 7.53 3.44 26.28
CA ALA A 64 7.70 3.30 24.83
C ALA A 64 7.16 4.49 24.02
N HIS A 65 6.07 5.13 24.48
CA HIS A 65 5.53 6.35 23.86
C HIS A 65 6.47 7.56 23.99
N GLU A 66 7.25 7.64 25.07
CA GLU A 66 8.20 8.73 25.29
C GLU A 66 9.43 8.62 24.37
N HIS A 67 9.82 7.40 24.02
CA HIS A 67 10.89 7.14 23.05
C HIS A 67 10.47 7.31 21.58
N LEU A 68 9.18 7.62 21.31
CA LEU A 68 8.71 7.82 19.95
C LEU A 68 8.92 9.27 19.50
N SER A 69 9.75 9.44 18.47
CA SER A 69 9.99 10.74 17.84
C SER A 69 8.77 11.25 17.06
N ARG A 70 7.91 12.03 17.74
CA ARG A 70 6.73 12.70 17.16
C ARG A 70 7.00 13.47 15.87
N PRO A 71 8.07 14.31 15.74
CA PRO A 71 8.29 15.07 14.52
C PRO A 71 8.67 14.19 13.33
N LEU A 72 9.46 13.14 13.53
CA LEU A 72 9.80 12.18 12.47
C LEU A 72 8.57 11.36 12.04
N GLY A 73 7.72 10.99 13.00
CA GLY A 73 6.42 10.37 12.72
C GLY A 73 5.53 11.26 11.87
N ALA A 74 5.37 12.53 12.25
CA ALA A 74 4.56 13.50 11.52
C ALA A 74 5.09 13.75 10.10
N LEU A 75 6.41 13.89 9.94
CA LEU A 75 7.04 14.04 8.63
C LEU A 75 6.74 12.84 7.72
N ASN A 76 6.88 11.62 8.24
CA ASN A 76 6.57 10.41 7.49
C ASN A 76 5.09 10.32 7.09
N THR A 77 4.18 10.76 7.96
CA THR A 77 2.76 10.83 7.62
C THR A 77 2.51 11.80 6.46
N VAL A 78 3.14 12.98 6.47
CA VAL A 78 3.03 13.93 5.35
C VAL A 78 3.57 13.32 4.06
N ILE A 79 4.73 12.64 4.11
CA ILE A 79 5.31 11.95 2.95
C ILE A 79 4.33 10.92 2.37
N LEU A 80 3.72 10.10 3.21
CA LEU A 80 2.73 9.09 2.78
C LEU A 80 1.46 9.71 2.18
N LEU A 81 0.97 10.80 2.77
CA LEU A 81 -0.20 11.53 2.25
C LEU A 81 0.08 12.13 0.87
N VAL A 82 1.24 12.77 0.70
CA VAL A 82 1.66 13.31 -0.59
C VAL A 82 1.86 12.19 -1.61
N SER A 83 2.42 11.04 -1.20
CA SER A 83 2.59 9.87 -2.07
C SER A 83 1.25 9.27 -2.55
N SER A 84 0.26 9.21 -1.65
CA SER A 84 -1.10 8.81 -2.02
C SER A 84 -1.71 9.79 -3.02
N PHE A 85 -1.53 11.10 -2.81
CA PHE A 85 -1.98 12.12 -3.73
C PHE A 85 -1.34 12.00 -5.12
N THR A 86 -0.02 11.75 -5.21
CA THR A 86 0.64 11.53 -6.52
C THR A 86 0.10 10.29 -7.22
N MET A 87 -0.25 9.23 -6.49
CA MET A 87 -0.87 8.03 -7.07
C MET A 87 -2.28 8.32 -7.62
N VAL A 88 -3.11 9.10 -6.91
CA VAL A 88 -4.43 9.52 -7.41
C VAL A 88 -4.29 10.35 -8.70
N MET A 89 -3.33 11.28 -8.75
CA MET A 89 -3.02 12.03 -9.97
C MET A 89 -2.53 11.15 -11.12
N ALA A 90 -1.80 10.08 -10.82
CA ALA A 90 -1.36 9.10 -11.81
C ALA A 90 -2.58 8.40 -12.44
N VAL A 91 -3.53 7.90 -11.62
CA VAL A 91 -4.77 7.29 -12.10
C VAL A 91 -5.61 8.28 -12.92
N HIS A 92 -5.74 9.53 -12.48
CA HIS A 92 -6.43 10.57 -13.24
C HIS A 92 -5.78 10.82 -14.61
N SER A 93 -4.45 10.85 -14.67
CA SER A 93 -3.70 11.03 -15.91
C SER A 93 -3.84 9.83 -16.85
N ALA A 94 -3.89 8.61 -16.31
CA ALA A 94 -4.16 7.39 -17.07
C ALA A 94 -5.54 7.44 -17.74
N ARG A 95 -6.57 7.89 -17.01
CA ARG A 95 -7.94 8.05 -17.54
C ARG A 95 -8.05 9.09 -18.67
N HIS A 96 -7.16 10.08 -18.70
CA HIS A 96 -7.10 11.11 -19.75
C HIS A 96 -6.02 10.84 -20.81
N SER A 97 -5.47 9.62 -20.86
CA SER A 97 -4.42 9.21 -21.81
C SER A 97 -3.16 10.10 -21.78
N ARG A 98 -2.87 10.76 -20.66
CA ARG A 98 -1.70 11.64 -20.49
C ARG A 98 -0.48 10.83 -20.00
N GLN A 99 0.14 10.08 -20.90
CA GLN A 99 1.20 9.12 -20.56
C GLN A 99 2.41 9.75 -19.85
N LYS A 100 2.90 10.91 -20.31
CA LYS A 100 4.05 11.60 -19.66
C LYS A 100 3.73 12.00 -18.20
N ALA A 101 2.52 12.48 -17.96
CA ALA A 101 2.07 12.87 -16.63
C ALA A 101 1.89 11.64 -15.71
N LEU A 102 1.33 10.55 -16.24
CA LEU A 102 1.21 9.26 -15.55
C LEU A 102 2.57 8.76 -15.05
N VAL A 103 3.56 8.65 -15.95
CA VAL A 103 4.90 8.14 -15.60
C VAL A 103 5.58 9.03 -14.57
N ARG A 104 5.49 10.36 -14.72
CA ARG A 104 6.06 11.30 -13.75
C ARG A 104 5.41 11.16 -12.37
N CYS A 105 4.10 11.02 -12.29
CA CYS A 105 3.39 10.84 -11.02
C CYS A 105 3.78 9.52 -10.35
N LEU A 106 3.89 8.42 -11.12
CA LEU A 106 4.29 7.12 -10.59
C LEU A 106 5.74 7.11 -10.09
N ALA A 107 6.66 7.76 -10.84
CA ALA A 107 8.03 7.94 -10.40
C ALA A 107 8.11 8.77 -9.11
N ALA A 108 7.30 9.82 -8.97
CA ALA A 108 7.21 10.60 -7.75
C ALA A 108 6.70 9.77 -6.56
N THR A 109 5.67 8.94 -6.75
CA THR A 109 5.16 8.01 -5.74
C THR A 109 6.25 7.06 -5.23
N ILE A 110 7.02 6.47 -6.16
CA ILE A 110 8.14 5.56 -5.81
C ILE A 110 9.24 6.31 -5.05
N ALA A 111 9.61 7.51 -5.50
CA ALA A 111 10.62 8.33 -4.83
C ALA A 111 10.21 8.70 -3.40
N LEU A 112 8.94 9.06 -3.19
CA LEU A 112 8.38 9.36 -1.87
C LEU A 112 8.34 8.11 -0.98
N ALA A 113 8.02 6.94 -1.53
CA ALA A 113 8.12 5.68 -0.81
C ALA A 113 9.57 5.37 -0.37
N GLY A 114 10.55 5.65 -1.24
CA GLY A 114 11.97 5.57 -0.90
C GLY A 114 12.35 6.52 0.24
N ALA A 115 11.89 7.78 0.18
CA ALA A 115 12.12 8.76 1.25
C ALA A 115 11.54 8.30 2.61
N PHE A 116 10.33 7.73 2.61
CA PHE A 116 9.72 7.14 3.80
C PHE A 116 10.60 6.01 4.39
N LEU A 117 11.10 5.10 3.54
CA LEU A 117 11.97 4.00 3.98
C LEU A 117 13.29 4.52 4.57
N VAL A 118 13.88 5.56 3.98
CA VAL A 118 15.12 6.18 4.50
C VAL A 118 14.90 6.78 5.89
N VAL A 119 13.80 7.50 6.10
CA VAL A 119 13.48 8.06 7.43
C VAL A 119 13.30 6.94 8.44
N LYS A 120 12.61 5.85 8.07
CA LYS A 120 12.45 4.69 8.95
C LYS A 120 13.75 3.95 9.24
N TYR A 121 14.63 3.83 8.26
CA TYR A 121 15.95 3.25 8.46
C TYR A 121 16.74 4.00 9.53
N PHE A 122 16.81 5.33 9.45
CA PHE A 122 17.50 6.13 10.47
C PHE A 122 16.82 6.07 11.84
N GLU A 123 15.49 6.13 11.90
CA GLU A 123 14.73 6.03 13.15
C GLU A 123 14.98 4.67 13.85
N TYR A 124 14.98 3.57 13.09
CA TYR A 124 15.21 2.24 13.63
C TYR A 124 16.67 2.01 13.99
N SER A 125 17.62 2.48 13.18
CA SER A 125 19.04 2.37 13.50
C SER A 125 19.39 3.09 14.79
N HIS A 126 18.78 4.26 15.05
CA HIS A 126 18.94 4.97 16.31
C HIS A 126 18.39 4.16 17.49
N LYS A 127 17.17 3.63 17.37
CA LYS A 127 16.55 2.77 18.41
C LYS A 127 17.33 1.48 18.68
N PHE A 128 17.95 0.90 17.66
CA PHE A 128 18.82 -0.26 17.83
C PHE A 128 20.11 0.08 18.60
N HIS A 129 20.69 1.26 18.35
CA HIS A 129 21.85 1.72 19.14
C HIS A 129 21.48 2.02 20.60
N ASP A 130 20.24 2.47 20.85
CA ASP A 130 19.72 2.72 22.19
C ASP A 130 19.30 1.44 22.94
N GLY A 131 19.51 0.25 22.35
CA GLY A 131 19.23 -1.05 22.98
C GLY A 131 17.76 -1.47 22.97
N LEU A 132 16.89 -0.77 22.23
CA LEU A 132 15.46 -1.10 22.10
C LEU A 132 15.27 -2.25 21.09
N LEU A 133 15.74 -3.44 21.45
CA LEU A 133 15.76 -4.63 20.59
C LEU A 133 14.54 -5.53 20.82
N PRO A 134 14.03 -6.24 19.81
CA PRO A 134 12.87 -7.10 19.98
C PRO A 134 13.20 -8.41 20.73
N GLY A 135 12.39 -8.74 21.75
CA GLY A 135 12.34 -10.07 22.37
C GLY A 135 13.63 -10.48 23.08
N ARG A 136 14.25 -11.58 22.64
CA ARG A 136 15.43 -12.20 23.29
C ARG A 136 16.70 -11.34 23.24
N PHE A 137 16.68 -10.26 22.46
CA PHE A 137 17.81 -9.35 22.30
C PHE A 137 17.67 -8.08 23.16
N TYR A 138 16.56 -7.95 23.92
CA TYR A 138 16.41 -7.01 25.03
C TYR A 138 17.08 -7.60 26.29
#